data_AF-A0AA46NXH6-F1
#
_entry.id   AF-A0AA46NXH6-F1
#
_cell.length_a   1.000
_cell.length_b   1.000
_cell.length_c   1.000
_cell.angle_alpha   90.00
_cell.angle_beta   90.00
_cell.angle_gamma   90.00
#
_symmetry.space_group_name_H-M   'P 1'
#
loop_
_entity.id
_entity.type
_entity.pdbx_description
1 polymer ?
#
loop_
_entity_poly.entity_id
_entity_poly.type
_entity_poly.pdbx_seq_one_letter_code
_entity_poly.pdbx_strand_id
1 'polypeptide(L)'
;MKTVWFSALFLSCFGLSHLATAATLHDNMVTIATAYADFNKSTNANDASSALTKMRMAALDSKTSKPNKLKNQPDNSAPVKDYQAGLDQLVAEIDKTSGLVKANQLAQAKVEGKNLLNIRNENHKRFK
;
A
#
# COMPACT_ATOMS: atom_id res chain seq x y z
N MET A 1 -30.80 -19.30 51.97
CA MET A 1 -29.93 -18.13 52.20
C MET A 1 -28.55 -18.43 51.65
N LYS A 2 -28.10 -17.57 50.71
CA LYS A 2 -26.71 -17.24 50.30
C LYS A 2 -25.85 -18.32 49.61
N THR A 3 -25.92 -18.23 48.28
CA THR A 3 -24.94 -18.57 47.24
C THR A 3 -23.52 -18.02 47.48
N VAL A 4 -22.48 -18.77 47.10
CA VAL A 4 -21.26 -18.25 46.47
C VAL A 4 -20.49 -19.39 45.79
N TRP A 5 -20.42 -19.34 44.44
CA TRP A 5 -19.51 -20.14 43.63
C TRP A 5 -18.28 -19.27 43.33
N PHE A 6 -17.09 -19.67 43.78
CA PHE A 6 -15.85 -19.00 43.43
C PHE A 6 -15.33 -19.53 42.08
N SER A 7 -15.75 -18.88 41.00
CA SER A 7 -15.12 -19.06 39.67
C SER A 7 -13.97 -18.07 39.53
N ALA A 8 -12.75 -18.52 39.77
CA ALA A 8 -11.54 -17.75 39.47
C ALA A 8 -11.28 -17.81 37.96
N LEU A 9 -11.85 -16.85 37.22
CA LEU A 9 -11.53 -16.61 35.82
C LEU A 9 -10.21 -15.84 35.74
N PHE A 10 -9.10 -16.55 35.57
CA PHE A 10 -7.82 -15.95 35.18
C PHE A 10 -7.94 -15.48 33.72
N LEU A 11 -8.35 -14.22 33.54
CA LEU A 11 -8.36 -13.55 32.25
C LEU A 11 -6.92 -13.19 31.88
N SER A 12 -6.24 -14.10 31.17
CA SER A 12 -4.98 -13.81 30.51
C SER A 12 -5.22 -12.86 29.33
N CYS A 13 -5.24 -11.56 29.60
CA CYS A 13 -5.02 -10.55 28.55
C CYS A 13 -3.55 -10.61 28.13
N PHE A 14 -3.22 -11.55 27.24
CA PHE A 14 -2.01 -11.45 26.43
C PHE A 14 -2.25 -10.34 25.40
N GLY A 15 -1.99 -9.10 25.80
CA GLY A 15 -1.85 -7.98 24.88
C GLY A 15 -0.61 -8.24 24.04
N LEU A 16 -0.77 -8.85 22.88
CA LEU A 16 0.28 -8.95 21.87
C LEU A 16 0.50 -7.53 21.35
N SER A 17 1.40 -6.78 22.01
CA SER A 17 1.91 -5.51 21.52
C SER A 17 2.63 -5.77 20.21
N HIS A 18 1.90 -5.68 19.09
CA HIS A 18 2.51 -5.67 17.77
C HIS A 18 3.34 -4.38 17.68
N LEU A 19 4.64 -4.50 17.94
CA LEU A 19 5.61 -3.52 17.50
C LEU A 19 5.50 -3.49 15.97
N ALA A 20 4.82 -2.48 15.44
CA ALA A 20 4.76 -2.25 14.00
C ALA A 20 6.17 -1.84 13.56
N THR A 21 6.94 -2.81 13.07
CA THR A 21 8.19 -2.52 12.36
C THR A 21 7.85 -1.70 11.13
N ALA A 22 8.48 -0.53 10.97
CA ALA A 22 8.35 0.25 9.75
C ALA A 22 8.76 -0.62 8.55
N ALA A 23 7.94 -0.61 7.49
CA ALA A 23 8.24 -1.36 6.27
C ALA A 23 9.48 -0.76 5.59
N THR A 24 10.35 -1.61 5.05
CA THR A 24 11.45 -1.11 4.23
C THR A 24 10.93 -0.69 2.85
N LEU A 25 11.71 0.10 2.11
CA LEU A 25 11.39 0.40 0.70
C LEU A 25 11.23 -0.88 -0.13
N HIS A 26 12.01 -1.92 0.16
CA HIS A 26 11.86 -3.22 -0.52
C HIS A 26 10.48 -3.83 -0.24
N ASP A 27 10.07 -3.87 1.03
CA ASP A 27 8.78 -4.42 1.45
C ASP A 27 7.61 -3.64 0.84
N ASN A 28 7.73 -2.32 0.75
CA ASN A 28 6.74 -1.49 0.08
C ASN A 28 6.65 -1.79 -1.41
N MET A 29 7.79 -1.96 -2.10
CA MET A 29 7.77 -2.31 -3.53
C MET A 29 7.17 -3.70 -3.79
N VAL A 30 7.44 -4.67 -2.90
CA VAL A 30 6.76 -5.97 -2.92
C VAL A 30 5.26 -5.80 -2.70
N THR A 31 4.86 -4.99 -1.72
CA THR A 31 3.45 -4.71 -1.41
C THR A 31 2.73 -4.04 -2.58
N ILE A 32 3.35 -3.08 -3.27
CA ILE A 32 2.79 -2.45 -4.47
C ILE A 32 2.55 -3.51 -5.56
N ALA A 33 3.49 -4.45 -5.75
CA ALA A 33 3.38 -5.49 -6.76
C ALA A 33 2.28 -6.52 -6.42
N THR A 34 2.23 -6.98 -5.17
CA THR A 34 1.22 -7.96 -4.72
C THR A 34 -0.17 -7.33 -4.67
N ALA A 35 -0.31 -6.12 -4.16
CA ALA A 35 -1.57 -5.38 -4.14
C ALA A 35 -2.11 -5.12 -5.55
N TYR A 36 -1.25 -4.79 -6.52
CA TYR A 36 -1.69 -4.72 -7.92
C TYR A 36 -2.21 -6.07 -8.43
N ALA A 37 -1.51 -7.18 -8.14
CA ALA A 37 -1.94 -8.50 -8.57
C ALA A 37 -3.30 -8.89 -7.95
N ASP A 38 -3.50 -8.60 -6.67
CA ASP A 38 -4.77 -8.81 -5.97
C ASP A 38 -5.88 -7.94 -6.56
N PHE A 39 -5.59 -6.64 -6.79
CA PHE A 39 -6.52 -5.75 -7.47
C PHE A 39 -6.87 -6.29 -8.86
N ASN A 40 -5.92 -6.83 -9.63
CA ASN A 40 -6.19 -7.33 -10.98
C ASN A 40 -6.98 -8.66 -10.98
N LYS A 41 -6.84 -9.48 -9.94
CA LYS A 41 -7.56 -10.77 -9.79
C LYS A 41 -8.93 -10.64 -9.12
N SER A 42 -9.18 -9.55 -8.40
CA SER A 42 -10.44 -9.35 -7.66
C SER A 42 -11.68 -9.47 -8.56
N THR A 43 -12.74 -10.07 -8.03
CA THR A 43 -14.03 -10.23 -8.73
C THR A 43 -15.14 -9.36 -8.12
N ASN A 44 -14.84 -8.64 -7.03
CA ASN A 44 -15.77 -7.77 -6.33
C ASN A 44 -15.10 -6.46 -5.90
N ALA A 45 -15.93 -5.44 -5.61
CA ALA A 45 -15.47 -4.10 -5.28
C ALA A 45 -14.73 -4.01 -3.93
N ASN A 46 -15.07 -4.88 -2.97
CA ASN A 46 -14.46 -4.87 -1.63
C ASN A 46 -12.99 -5.31 -1.70
N ASP A 47 -12.72 -6.42 -2.38
CA ASP A 47 -11.36 -6.93 -2.58
C ASP A 47 -10.53 -5.96 -3.43
N ALA A 48 -11.12 -5.40 -4.49
CA ALA A 48 -10.47 -4.37 -5.29
C ALA A 48 -10.11 -3.13 -4.46
N SER A 49 -11.02 -2.65 -3.61
CA SER A 49 -10.79 -1.48 -2.75
C SER A 49 -9.72 -1.75 -1.70
N SER A 50 -9.73 -2.93 -1.08
CA SER A 50 -8.73 -3.35 -0.10
C SER A 50 -7.33 -3.41 -0.73
N ALA A 51 -7.23 -4.00 -1.92
CA ALA A 51 -5.98 -4.07 -2.67
C ALA A 51 -5.45 -2.67 -3.05
N LEU A 52 -6.28 -1.80 -3.62
CA LEU A 52 -5.88 -0.44 -3.97
C LEU A 52 -5.48 0.39 -2.74
N THR A 53 -6.15 0.20 -1.60
CA THR A 53 -5.78 0.86 -0.33
C THR A 53 -4.39 0.45 0.13
N LYS A 54 -4.08 -0.86 0.13
CA LYS A 54 -2.73 -1.36 0.46
C LYS A 54 -1.68 -0.79 -0.48
N MET A 55 -1.97 -0.78 -1.79
CA MET A 55 -1.08 -0.22 -2.80
C MET A 55 -0.78 1.26 -2.55
N ARG A 56 -1.83 2.04 -2.21
CA ARG A 56 -1.72 3.48 -1.90
C ARG A 56 -0.85 3.73 -0.68
N MET A 57 -1.07 2.97 0.40
CA MET A 57 -0.29 3.10 1.63
C MET A 57 1.18 2.81 1.39
N ALA A 58 1.50 1.73 0.67
CA ALA A 58 2.89 1.39 0.33
C ALA A 58 3.55 2.42 -0.59
N ALA A 59 2.80 3.02 -1.52
CA ALA A 59 3.29 4.10 -2.37
C ALA A 59 3.63 5.36 -1.56
N LEU A 60 2.76 5.75 -0.62
CA LEU A 60 3.00 6.89 0.28
C LEU A 60 4.18 6.64 1.22
N ASP A 61 4.25 5.46 1.82
CA ASP A 61 5.35 5.10 2.70
C ASP A 61 6.69 5.10 1.96
N SER A 62 6.71 4.62 0.70
CA SER A 62 7.90 4.68 -0.17
C SER A 62 8.42 6.11 -0.38
N LYS A 63 7.55 7.14 -0.38
CA LYS A 63 7.97 8.54 -0.56
C LYS A 63 8.89 9.05 0.56
N THR A 64 8.80 8.43 1.74
CA THR A 64 9.60 8.79 2.91
C THR A 64 11.02 8.20 2.86
N SER A 65 11.27 7.30 1.92
CA SER A 65 12.53 6.59 1.74
C SER A 65 13.28 7.06 0.50
N LYS A 66 14.60 6.80 0.44
CA LYS A 66 15.40 6.96 -0.79
C LYS A 66 15.81 5.60 -1.33
N PRO A 67 15.65 5.33 -2.64
CA PRO A 67 16.18 4.13 -3.26
C PRO A 67 17.72 4.14 -3.23
N ASN A 68 18.32 2.95 -3.32
CA ASN A 68 19.78 2.78 -3.24
C ASN A 68 20.55 3.65 -4.23
N LYS A 69 20.02 3.85 -5.44
CA LYS A 69 20.59 4.72 -6.48
C LYS A 69 20.69 6.19 -6.06
N LEU A 70 19.82 6.63 -5.15
CA LEU A 70 19.70 8.02 -4.68
C LEU A 70 20.11 8.20 -3.21
N LYS A 71 20.62 7.15 -2.53
CA LYS A 71 20.89 7.19 -1.09
C LYS A 71 21.84 8.32 -0.64
N ASN A 72 22.80 8.67 -1.50
CA ASN A 72 23.80 9.72 -1.26
C ASN A 72 23.38 11.10 -1.81
N GLN A 73 22.22 11.20 -2.45
CA GLN A 73 21.74 12.47 -3.01
C GLN A 73 21.09 13.32 -1.90
N PRO A 74 21.26 14.66 -1.95
CA PRO A 74 20.50 15.57 -1.09
C PRO A 74 19.00 15.41 -1.27
N ASP A 75 18.22 15.57 -0.20
CA ASP A 75 16.77 15.33 -0.23
C ASP A 75 16.02 16.29 -1.17
N ASN A 76 16.56 17.49 -1.38
CA ASN A 76 15.99 18.50 -2.28
C ASN A 76 16.56 18.44 -3.71
N SER A 77 17.41 17.47 -4.02
CA SER A 77 18.01 17.30 -5.35
C SER A 77 16.94 16.95 -6.39
N ALA A 78 17.18 17.35 -7.65
CA ALA A 78 16.26 17.05 -8.74
C ALA A 78 15.95 15.54 -8.87
N PRO A 79 16.93 14.61 -8.79
CA PRO A 79 16.64 13.17 -8.87
C PRO A 79 15.75 12.63 -7.74
N VAL A 80 15.88 13.16 -6.51
CA VAL A 80 15.01 12.77 -5.38
C VAL A 80 13.60 13.31 -5.57
N LYS A 81 13.46 14.54 -6.04
CA LYS A 81 12.15 15.12 -6.39
C LYS A 81 11.47 14.35 -7.52
N ASP A 82 12.22 13.95 -8.54
CA ASP A 82 11.69 13.13 -9.64
C ASP A 82 11.19 11.76 -9.16
N TYR A 83 11.89 11.15 -8.21
CA TYR A 83 11.44 9.91 -7.57
C TYR A 83 10.13 10.10 -6.81
N GLN A 84 10.05 11.15 -5.99
CA GLN A 84 8.83 11.49 -5.25
C GLN A 84 7.66 11.80 -6.18
N ALA A 85 7.90 12.54 -7.27
CA ALA A 85 6.90 12.86 -8.30
C ALA A 85 6.39 11.59 -9.01
N GLY A 86 7.26 10.60 -9.25
CA GLY A 86 6.86 9.31 -9.80
C GLY A 86 5.91 8.53 -8.88
N LEU A 87 6.14 8.59 -7.56
CA LEU A 87 5.23 8.01 -6.58
C LEU A 87 3.93 8.81 -6.47
N ASP A 88 3.96 10.14 -6.63
CA ASP A 88 2.76 10.97 -6.69
C ASP A 88 1.88 10.63 -7.90
N GLN A 89 2.49 10.41 -9.06
CA GLN A 89 1.78 9.90 -10.24
C GLN A 89 1.11 8.55 -9.95
N LEU A 90 1.82 7.65 -9.28
CA LEU A 90 1.26 6.35 -8.91
C LEU A 90 0.07 6.49 -7.96
N VAL A 91 0.17 7.33 -6.92
CA VAL A 91 -0.92 7.59 -5.97
C VAL A 91 -2.13 8.20 -6.67
N ALA A 92 -1.93 9.18 -7.55
CA ALA A 92 -3.01 9.80 -8.31
C ALA A 92 -3.77 8.78 -9.18
N GLU A 93 -3.04 7.86 -9.83
CA GLU A 93 -3.65 6.80 -10.64
C GLU A 93 -4.38 5.77 -9.78
N ILE A 94 -3.87 5.46 -8.58
CA ILE A 94 -4.57 4.60 -7.61
C ILE A 94 -5.87 5.27 -7.16
N ASP A 95 -5.85 6.57 -6.87
CA ASP A 95 -7.03 7.32 -6.44
C ASP A 95 -8.10 7.38 -7.55
N LYS A 96 -7.67 7.60 -8.81
CA LYS A 96 -8.54 7.51 -9.99
C LYS A 96 -9.18 6.13 -10.14
N THR A 97 -8.36 5.07 -10.10
CA THR A 97 -8.83 3.68 -10.18
C THR A 97 -9.77 3.33 -9.03
N SER A 98 -9.46 3.79 -7.81
CA SER A 98 -10.29 3.59 -6.62
C SER A 98 -11.65 4.30 -6.74
N GLY A 99 -11.70 5.46 -7.39
CA GLY A 99 -12.94 6.16 -7.70
C GLY A 99 -13.91 5.30 -8.53
N LEU A 100 -13.39 4.62 -9.55
CA LEU A 100 -14.18 3.69 -10.37
C LEU A 100 -14.68 2.49 -9.56
N VAL A 101 -13.83 1.89 -8.71
CA VAL A 101 -14.26 0.79 -7.84
C VAL A 101 -15.40 1.24 -6.90
N LYS A 102 -15.29 2.41 -6.28
CA LYS A 102 -16.32 3.00 -5.41
C LYS A 102 -17.63 3.30 -6.14
N ALA A 103 -17.55 3.60 -7.43
CA ALA A 103 -18.72 3.79 -8.29
C ALA A 103 -19.35 2.46 -8.79
N ASN A 104 -18.92 1.31 -8.26
CA ASN A 104 -19.31 -0.03 -8.73
C ASN A 104 -18.91 -0.31 -10.20
N GLN A 105 -17.93 0.42 -10.72
CA GLN A 105 -17.43 0.36 -12.09
C GLN A 105 -16.18 -0.54 -12.19
N LEU A 106 -16.27 -1.77 -11.68
CA LEU A 106 -15.10 -2.67 -11.57
C LEU A 106 -14.45 -2.96 -12.93
N ALA A 107 -15.26 -3.16 -13.98
CA ALA A 107 -14.73 -3.42 -15.32
C ALA A 107 -13.93 -2.21 -15.86
N GLN A 108 -14.44 -0.99 -15.72
CA GLN A 108 -13.68 0.21 -16.08
C GLN A 108 -12.43 0.38 -15.20
N ALA A 109 -12.53 0.09 -13.90
CA ALA A 109 -11.40 0.15 -12.99
C ALA A 109 -10.26 -0.79 -13.44
N LYS A 110 -10.55 -1.99 -13.93
CA LYS A 110 -9.52 -2.92 -14.44
C LYS A 110 -8.84 -2.40 -15.71
N VAL A 111 -9.58 -1.68 -16.56
CA VAL A 111 -9.02 -1.06 -17.76
C VAL A 111 -8.08 0.08 -17.36
N GLU A 112 -8.56 1.00 -16.52
CA GLU A 112 -7.78 2.13 -16.00
C GLU A 112 -6.54 1.64 -15.24
N GLY A 113 -6.72 0.68 -14.33
CA GLY A 113 -5.67 0.15 -13.47
C GLY A 113 -4.49 -0.48 -14.22
N LYS A 114 -4.58 -0.76 -15.53
CA LYS A 114 -3.41 -1.13 -16.34
C LYS A 114 -2.33 -0.05 -16.34
N ASN A 115 -2.72 1.23 -16.22
CA ASN A 115 -1.79 2.36 -16.11
C ASN A 115 -0.92 2.28 -14.86
N LEU A 116 -1.42 1.68 -13.77
CA LEU A 116 -0.65 1.45 -12.55
C LEU A 116 0.63 0.63 -12.81
N LEU A 117 0.55 -0.38 -13.70
CA LEU A 117 1.73 -1.16 -14.09
C LEU A 117 2.74 -0.32 -14.86
N ASN A 118 2.25 0.51 -15.79
CA ASN A 118 3.11 1.34 -16.63
C ASN A 118 3.90 2.32 -15.75
N ILE A 119 3.20 3.08 -14.90
CA ILE A 119 3.81 4.05 -13.99
C ILE A 119 4.79 3.36 -13.04
N ARG A 120 4.41 2.23 -12.45
CA ARG A 120 5.31 1.45 -11.57
C ARG A 120 6.57 1.02 -12.32
N ASN A 121 6.43 0.44 -13.51
CA ASN A 121 7.55 -0.11 -14.27
C ASN A 121 8.52 0.99 -14.73
N GLU A 122 8.00 2.12 -15.20
CA GLU A 122 8.80 3.27 -15.59
C GLU A 122 9.61 3.82 -14.42
N ASN A 123 8.97 4.03 -13.27
CA ASN A 123 9.65 4.51 -12.07
C ASN A 123 10.66 3.50 -11.52
N HIS A 124 10.32 2.21 -11.51
CA HIS A 124 11.24 1.14 -11.11
C HIS A 124 12.47 1.08 -12.00
N LYS A 125 12.31 1.22 -13.32
CA LYS A 125 13.43 1.27 -14.26
C LYS A 125 14.36 2.48 -14.01
N ARG A 126 13.80 3.64 -13.67
CA ARG A 126 14.57 4.86 -13.39
C ARG A 126 15.33 4.75 -12.07
N PHE A 127 14.68 4.30 -11.01
CA PHE A 127 15.16 4.51 -9.64
C PHE A 127 15.60 3.26 -8.87
N LYS A 128 15.32 2.05 -9.36
CA LYS A 128 15.89 0.83 -8.77
C LYS A 128 17.42 0.80 -8.91
#